data_AF-A0A167ZLW4-F1
#
_entry.id   AF-A0A167ZLW4-F1
#
_cell.length_a   1.000
_cell.length_b   1.000
_cell.length_c   1.000
_cell.angle_alpha   90.00
_cell.angle_beta   90.00
_cell.angle_gamma   90.00
#
_symmetry.space_group_name_H-M   'P 1'
#
loop_
_entity.id
_entity.type
_entity.pdbx_description
1 polymer ?
#
loop_
_entity_poly.entity_id
_entity_poly.type
_entity_poly.pdbx_seq_one_letter_code
_entity_poly.pdbx_strand_id
1 'polypeptide(L)'
;MSAILPVSDDHLRSRSTRDSGSGSSNVSPSRVPSDVGFTGASLNLNGFQNDIVIAHFLSNFTIGFGGQASRGADAPTMAAVLASRDRDSGTFQSGLGVARAFFGHLHHDDEMVRHSVTLYGKALTSLRAELRITDRRVAQPRAYMNLWTSLFLGMYEIVSSGKPANWLQHSMGVAALTQSAGPEAFQSAAANAMFESYRSFIALFSRHICNAKAAGHLVSRKRCFLSEPRWKTIPWAGPQVRRRTLSSLFCDVLCDISGLMEDVDTLLESEKLRRGVFEDRLLVQNKILRSIGQLSELRWQWEATYPYACTETPSTAQSYSSADECGPPLFATCYEYADLERAADMLNYNAIRLMLYTLSDNVCLTDDVLFSSPEYTLRKGPPCNPLVLPGQSDRLAHAWEICRTAEFMLRRDKSRAMLILLFPLRVAYTHVLAFPHIVTWIQRLLSSSGSRGLKLGEHILNMTSESTAAKNANWGT
;
A
#
# COMPACT_ATOMS: atom_id res chain seq x y z
N MET A 1 -9.86 -2.29 53.49
CA MET A 1 -11.22 -1.89 53.92
C MET A 1 -12.08 -1.86 52.67
N SER A 2 -12.72 -2.99 52.34
CA SER A 2 -14.15 -3.31 52.61
C SER A 2 -15.05 -2.71 51.50
N ALA A 3 -15.95 -3.37 50.77
CA ALA A 3 -16.62 -4.69 50.81
C ALA A 3 -17.08 -5.01 49.35
N ILE A 4 -17.09 -6.23 48.81
CA ILE A 4 -17.99 -7.39 49.03
C ILE A 4 -19.49 -7.06 48.84
N LEU A 5 -20.03 -7.47 47.66
CA LEU A 5 -21.28 -8.21 47.33
C LEU A 5 -22.57 -8.02 48.20
N PRO A 6 -23.82 -8.19 47.68
CA PRO A 6 -24.24 -9.45 47.03
C PRO A 6 -25.39 -9.46 45.98
N VAL A 7 -25.52 -10.66 45.41
CA VAL A 7 -26.63 -11.26 44.66
C VAL A 7 -27.84 -11.50 45.58
N SER A 8 -29.07 -11.49 45.04
CA SER A 8 -30.19 -12.28 45.59
C SER A 8 -31.18 -12.67 44.49
N ASP A 9 -31.38 -13.98 44.38
CA ASP A 9 -32.55 -14.68 43.85
C ASP A 9 -33.72 -14.60 44.85
N ASP A 10 -34.95 -14.66 44.35
CA ASP A 10 -36.09 -15.39 44.94
C ASP A 10 -37.29 -15.31 43.96
N HIS A 11 -37.80 -16.43 43.40
CA HIS A 11 -38.88 -17.30 43.93
C HIS A 11 -40.27 -16.60 43.90
N LEU A 12 -41.40 -17.10 43.33
CA LEU A 12 -42.00 -18.44 43.29
C LEU A 12 -43.28 -18.48 42.38
N ARG A 13 -43.59 -19.69 41.88
CA ARG A 13 -44.92 -20.37 41.74
C ARG A 13 -45.98 -19.79 40.79
N SER A 14 -46.29 -20.47 39.67
CA SER A 14 -47.07 -21.72 39.48
C SER A 14 -48.60 -21.56 39.55
N ARG A 15 -49.27 -21.88 38.44
CA ARG A 15 -50.53 -22.65 38.48
C ARG A 15 -50.72 -23.42 37.17
N SER A 16 -50.74 -24.74 37.31
CA SER A 16 -51.15 -25.70 36.29
C SER A 16 -52.67 -25.81 36.25
N THR A 17 -53.23 -26.16 35.09
CA THR A 17 -54.34 -27.12 35.01
C THR A 17 -54.19 -27.91 33.72
N ARG A 18 -54.07 -29.23 33.88
CA ARG A 18 -54.17 -30.25 32.83
C ARG A 18 -55.63 -30.32 32.37
N ASP A 19 -55.86 -30.69 31.12
CA ASP A 19 -56.77 -31.81 30.89
C ASP A 19 -56.41 -32.62 29.65
N SER A 20 -56.73 -33.91 29.73
CA SER A 20 -56.19 -35.00 28.91
C SER A 20 -57.25 -35.50 27.95
N GLY A 21 -56.88 -35.85 26.71
CA GLY A 21 -57.76 -36.52 25.78
C GLY A 21 -56.99 -37.25 24.67
N SER A 22 -56.88 -38.57 24.81
CA SER A 22 -56.26 -39.48 23.86
C SER A 22 -57.16 -39.73 22.63
N GLY A 23 -56.57 -39.73 21.43
CA GLY A 23 -57.24 -40.20 20.22
C GLY A 23 -56.24 -40.42 19.09
N SER A 24 -55.86 -41.68 18.88
CA SER A 24 -55.03 -42.15 17.76
C SER A 24 -55.79 -42.06 16.44
N SER A 25 -55.21 -41.45 15.41
CA SER A 25 -55.49 -41.81 14.02
C SER A 25 -54.32 -41.45 13.10
N ASN A 26 -53.80 -42.48 12.44
CA ASN A 26 -52.83 -42.39 11.35
C ASN A 26 -53.47 -41.73 10.14
N VAL A 27 -52.91 -40.62 9.66
CA VAL A 27 -53.15 -40.10 8.31
C VAL A 27 -51.82 -39.67 7.70
N SER A 28 -51.50 -40.30 6.57
CA SER A 28 -50.31 -40.09 5.74
C SER A 28 -50.09 -38.61 5.38
N PRO A 29 -48.85 -38.12 5.25
CA PRO A 29 -48.61 -36.74 4.85
C PRO A 29 -48.96 -36.58 3.36
N SER A 30 -50.08 -35.91 3.09
CA SER A 30 -50.43 -35.37 1.78
C SER A 30 -49.34 -34.39 1.33
N ARG A 31 -48.75 -34.65 0.16
CA ARG A 31 -47.89 -33.72 -0.58
C ARG A 31 -48.57 -32.35 -0.66
N VAL A 32 -47.97 -31.34 -0.01
CA VAL A 32 -48.28 -29.94 -0.28
C VAL A 32 -47.59 -29.57 -1.60
N PRO A 33 -48.29 -28.97 -2.59
CA PRO A 33 -47.70 -28.59 -3.86
C PRO A 33 -46.64 -27.51 -3.65
N SER A 34 -45.42 -27.81 -4.08
CA SER A 34 -44.34 -26.85 -4.28
C SER A 34 -44.66 -25.98 -5.49
N ASP A 35 -45.48 -24.95 -5.31
CA ASP A 35 -45.62 -23.86 -6.27
C ASP A 35 -46.12 -22.60 -5.56
N VAL A 36 -45.23 -22.02 -4.75
CA VAL A 36 -45.23 -20.57 -4.57
C VAL A 36 -44.13 -20.07 -5.48
N GLY A 37 -44.50 -19.85 -6.75
CA GLY A 37 -43.66 -19.17 -7.71
C GLY A 37 -43.32 -17.78 -7.18
N PHE A 38 -42.18 -17.66 -6.51
CA PHE A 38 -41.54 -16.38 -6.31
C PHE A 38 -41.01 -15.99 -7.70
N THR A 39 -41.86 -15.37 -8.52
CA THR A 39 -41.39 -14.56 -9.63
C THR A 39 -40.65 -13.39 -8.99
N GLY A 40 -39.38 -13.60 -8.68
CA GLY A 40 -38.50 -12.55 -8.21
C GLY A 40 -38.44 -11.51 -9.32
N ALA A 41 -39.27 -10.46 -9.20
CA ALA A 41 -39.08 -9.27 -9.98
C ALA A 41 -37.64 -8.82 -9.70
N SER A 42 -36.76 -8.96 -10.68
CA SER A 42 -35.39 -8.49 -10.56
C SER A 42 -35.47 -7.01 -10.19
N LEU A 43 -35.07 -6.67 -8.96
CA LEU A 43 -35.11 -5.29 -8.50
C LEU A 43 -34.31 -4.45 -9.50
N ASN A 44 -34.91 -3.44 -10.12
CA ASN A 44 -34.19 -2.57 -11.04
C ASN A 44 -33.27 -1.65 -10.23
N LEU A 45 -31.99 -2.02 -10.15
CA LEU A 45 -30.98 -1.31 -9.39
C LEU A 45 -30.27 -0.20 -10.19
N ASN A 46 -30.73 0.13 -11.40
CA ASN A 46 -30.06 1.12 -12.26
C ASN A 46 -29.95 2.49 -11.59
N GLY A 47 -30.94 2.87 -10.77
CA GLY A 47 -30.91 4.12 -9.99
C GLY A 47 -29.83 4.18 -8.91
N PHE A 48 -29.30 3.02 -8.49
CA PHE A 48 -28.29 2.88 -7.43
C PHE A 48 -26.91 2.48 -7.97
N GLN A 49 -26.73 2.39 -9.29
CA GLN A 49 -25.50 1.90 -9.90
C GLN A 49 -24.25 2.64 -9.39
N ASN A 50 -24.32 3.97 -9.27
CA ASN A 50 -23.22 4.78 -8.75
C ASN A 50 -22.88 4.46 -7.30
N ASP A 51 -23.89 4.28 -6.45
CA ASP A 51 -23.67 4.02 -5.04
C ASP A 51 -23.10 2.61 -4.83
N ILE A 52 -23.52 1.64 -5.65
CA ILE A 52 -22.98 0.27 -5.64
C ILE A 52 -21.49 0.27 -6.00
N VAL A 53 -21.11 0.91 -7.13
CA VAL A 53 -19.69 0.91 -7.56
C VAL A 53 -18.81 1.70 -6.60
N ILE A 54 -19.31 2.80 -6.02
CA ILE A 54 -18.61 3.58 -5.00
C ILE A 54 -18.43 2.76 -3.73
N ALA A 55 -19.48 2.10 -3.24
CA ALA A 55 -19.39 1.25 -2.04
C ALA A 55 -18.42 0.09 -2.25
N HIS A 56 -18.47 -0.56 -3.43
CA HIS A 56 -17.52 -1.60 -3.81
C HIS A 56 -16.08 -1.07 -3.82
N PHE A 57 -15.82 0.08 -4.46
CA PHE A 57 -14.51 0.71 -4.48
C PHE A 57 -14.01 1.05 -3.07
N LEU A 58 -14.84 1.69 -2.25
CA LEU A 58 -14.51 2.00 -0.86
C LEU A 58 -14.17 0.73 -0.08
N SER A 59 -14.96 -0.34 -0.18
CA SER A 59 -14.68 -1.60 0.53
C SER A 59 -13.36 -2.26 0.15
N ASN A 60 -12.86 -2.03 -1.07
CA ASN A 60 -11.61 -2.61 -1.57
C ASN A 60 -10.38 -1.72 -1.31
N PHE A 61 -10.55 -0.44 -0.96
CA PHE A 61 -9.43 0.52 -0.80
C PHE A 61 -9.53 1.38 0.48
N THR A 62 -10.29 0.94 1.49
CA THR A 62 -10.70 1.80 2.63
C THR A 62 -9.61 2.11 3.66
N ILE A 63 -8.47 1.41 3.68
CA ILE A 63 -7.51 1.51 4.79
C ILE A 63 -6.34 2.42 4.44
N GLY A 64 -6.17 3.47 5.24
CA GLY A 64 -5.17 4.55 5.09
C GLY A 64 -5.77 5.95 5.28
N PHE A 65 -7.07 6.11 5.00
CA PHE A 65 -7.75 7.42 4.92
C PHE A 65 -8.55 7.84 6.18
N GLY A 66 -8.32 7.17 7.31
CA GLY A 66 -8.93 7.49 8.61
C GLY A 66 -10.40 7.06 8.75
N GLY A 67 -10.82 6.80 10.00
CA GLY A 67 -12.23 6.72 10.38
C GLY A 67 -12.95 8.05 10.13
N GLN A 68 -14.28 8.05 10.23
CA GLN A 68 -15.15 9.21 9.96
C GLN A 68 -14.50 10.52 10.41
N ALA A 69 -14.20 11.41 9.46
CA ALA A 69 -13.86 12.78 9.80
C ALA A 69 -15.01 13.36 10.64
N SER A 70 -14.67 14.07 11.72
CA SER A 70 -15.64 14.79 12.53
C SER A 70 -16.48 15.70 11.63
N ARG A 71 -17.79 15.78 11.88
CA ARG A 71 -18.66 16.76 11.21
C ARG A 71 -18.02 18.15 11.35
N GLY A 72 -17.69 18.79 10.22
CA GLY A 72 -17.02 20.10 10.19
C GLY A 72 -15.50 20.08 9.96
N ALA A 73 -14.91 18.95 9.54
CA ALA A 73 -13.50 18.89 9.14
C ALA A 73 -13.20 19.81 7.93
N ASP A 74 -12.01 20.41 7.95
CA ASP A 74 -11.46 21.30 6.92
C ASP A 74 -11.01 20.55 5.66
N ALA A 75 -10.55 19.31 5.80
CA ALA A 75 -10.15 18.44 4.71
C ALA A 75 -11.11 17.24 4.58
N PRO A 76 -11.67 16.98 3.38
CA PRO A 76 -12.62 15.88 3.18
C PRO A 76 -11.91 14.52 3.12
N THR A 77 -12.54 13.46 3.61
CA THR A 77 -12.09 12.07 3.40
C THR A 77 -12.50 11.57 2.01
N MET A 78 -11.89 10.47 1.55
CA MET A 78 -12.29 9.80 0.31
C MET A 78 -13.79 9.49 0.28
N ALA A 79 -14.31 8.93 1.38
CA ALA A 79 -15.73 8.62 1.52
C ALA A 79 -16.60 9.88 1.48
N ALA A 80 -16.17 10.98 2.11
CA ALA A 80 -16.91 12.24 2.08
C ALA A 80 -16.98 12.84 0.67
N VAL A 81 -15.87 12.77 -0.09
CA VAL A 81 -15.83 13.20 -1.49
C VAL A 81 -16.77 12.36 -2.35
N LEU A 82 -16.73 11.03 -2.20
CA LEU A 82 -17.57 10.12 -2.98
C LEU A 82 -19.05 10.13 -2.55
N ALA A 83 -19.35 10.61 -1.34
CA ALA A 83 -20.71 10.88 -0.87
C ALA A 83 -21.18 12.32 -1.14
N SER A 84 -20.39 13.14 -1.84
CA SER A 84 -20.73 14.53 -2.14
C SER A 84 -22.03 14.63 -2.93
N ARG A 85 -22.82 15.68 -2.61
CA ARG A 85 -24.02 16.05 -3.37
C ARG A 85 -23.68 16.70 -4.70
N ASP A 86 -22.51 17.33 -4.80
CA ASP A 86 -22.02 17.92 -6.04
C ASP A 86 -21.44 16.83 -6.94
N ARG A 87 -22.33 16.23 -7.74
CA ARG A 87 -22.02 15.16 -8.69
C ARG A 87 -21.32 15.69 -9.96
N ASP A 88 -21.26 17.01 -10.15
CA ASP A 88 -20.64 17.64 -11.31
C ASP A 88 -19.19 18.09 -11.04
N SER A 89 -18.78 18.14 -9.77
CA SER A 89 -17.38 18.41 -9.40
C SER A 89 -16.38 17.44 -10.04
N GLY A 90 -15.23 17.96 -10.47
CA GLY A 90 -14.16 17.13 -11.05
C GLY A 90 -13.63 16.07 -10.08
N THR A 91 -13.63 16.36 -8.77
CA THR A 91 -13.23 15.41 -7.74
C THR A 91 -14.22 14.26 -7.61
N PHE A 92 -15.53 14.52 -7.63
CA PHE A 92 -16.52 13.46 -7.65
C PHE A 92 -16.43 12.64 -8.94
N GLN A 93 -16.32 13.30 -10.10
CA GLN A 93 -16.25 12.62 -11.39
C GLN A 93 -15.00 11.73 -11.53
N SER A 94 -13.83 12.18 -11.06
CA SER A 94 -12.61 11.36 -11.04
C SER A 94 -12.75 10.16 -10.10
N GLY A 95 -13.31 10.36 -8.91
CA GLY A 95 -13.59 9.30 -7.95
C GLY A 95 -14.57 8.25 -8.48
N LEU A 96 -15.68 8.69 -9.07
CA LEU A 96 -16.63 7.78 -9.74
C LEU A 96 -16.00 7.10 -10.96
N GLY A 97 -15.14 7.81 -11.70
CA GLY A 97 -14.40 7.30 -12.84
C GLY A 97 -13.53 6.10 -12.45
N VAL A 98 -12.69 6.22 -11.42
CA VAL A 98 -11.88 5.08 -10.95
C VAL A 98 -12.73 3.95 -10.37
N ALA A 99 -13.79 4.26 -9.61
CA ALA A 99 -14.68 3.25 -9.06
C ALA A 99 -15.35 2.40 -10.16
N ARG A 100 -15.83 3.05 -11.23
CA ARG A 100 -16.42 2.39 -12.39
C ARG A 100 -15.39 1.60 -13.20
N ALA A 101 -14.19 2.15 -13.41
CA ALA A 101 -13.13 1.44 -14.12
C ALA A 101 -12.75 0.14 -13.38
N PHE A 102 -12.61 0.24 -12.05
CA PHE A 102 -12.25 -0.89 -11.20
C PHE A 102 -13.33 -1.96 -11.22
N PHE A 103 -14.59 -1.58 -10.98
CA PHE A 103 -15.73 -2.50 -11.02
C PHE A 103 -15.89 -3.12 -12.41
N GLY A 104 -15.85 -2.31 -13.47
CA GLY A 104 -16.02 -2.78 -14.84
C GLY A 104 -14.92 -3.75 -15.28
N HIS A 105 -13.66 -3.51 -14.89
CA HIS A 105 -12.59 -4.48 -15.15
C HIS A 105 -12.74 -5.78 -14.36
N LEU A 106 -13.17 -5.72 -13.11
CA LEU A 106 -13.36 -6.92 -12.28
C LEU A 106 -14.53 -7.78 -12.75
N HIS A 107 -15.58 -7.15 -13.30
CA HIS A 107 -16.81 -7.82 -13.73
C HIS A 107 -16.97 -7.94 -15.25
N HIS A 108 -15.94 -7.57 -16.03
CA HIS A 108 -15.95 -7.58 -17.49
C HIS A 108 -17.11 -6.77 -18.11
N ASP A 109 -17.42 -5.60 -17.52
CA ASP A 109 -18.43 -4.66 -18.01
C ASP A 109 -17.77 -3.54 -18.83
N ASP A 110 -17.75 -3.74 -20.15
CA ASP A 110 -17.14 -2.82 -21.11
C ASP A 110 -17.86 -1.48 -21.21
N GLU A 111 -19.18 -1.44 -20.98
CA GLU A 111 -19.93 -0.18 -20.99
C GLU A 111 -19.50 0.71 -19.82
N MET A 112 -19.36 0.10 -18.64
CA MET A 112 -18.91 0.80 -17.44
C MET A 112 -17.48 1.32 -17.60
N VAL A 113 -16.59 0.53 -18.22
CA VAL A 113 -15.22 0.96 -18.59
C VAL A 113 -15.26 2.10 -19.62
N ARG A 114 -16.14 2.06 -20.62
CA ARG A 114 -16.27 3.17 -21.58
C ARG A 114 -16.75 4.46 -20.91
N HIS A 115 -17.70 4.34 -19.97
CA HIS A 115 -18.17 5.47 -19.18
C HIS A 115 -17.10 6.02 -18.24
N SER A 116 -16.23 5.16 -17.69
CA SER A 116 -15.12 5.60 -16.84
C SER A 116 -14.12 6.48 -17.60
N VAL A 117 -13.83 6.17 -18.87
CA VAL A 117 -12.97 7.00 -19.75
C VAL A 117 -13.56 8.40 -19.95
N THR A 118 -14.89 8.49 -20.11
CA THR A 118 -15.57 9.78 -20.27
C THR A 118 -15.45 10.63 -19.00
N LEU A 119 -15.65 10.02 -17.83
CA LEU A 119 -15.50 10.69 -16.54
C LEU A 119 -14.05 11.14 -16.28
N TYR A 120 -13.07 10.31 -16.62
CA TYR A 120 -11.65 10.65 -16.55
C TYR A 120 -11.33 11.92 -17.37
N GLY A 121 -11.79 11.98 -18.63
CA GLY A 121 -11.56 13.14 -19.50
C GLY A 121 -12.20 14.43 -18.98
N LYS A 122 -13.43 14.34 -18.45
CA LYS A 122 -14.11 15.47 -17.82
C LYS A 122 -13.38 15.97 -16.58
N ALA A 123 -13.00 15.06 -15.68
CA ALA A 123 -12.29 15.40 -14.45
C ALA A 123 -10.91 16.02 -14.73
N LEU A 124 -10.18 15.52 -15.74
CA LEU A 124 -8.90 16.12 -16.15
C LEU A 124 -9.08 17.55 -16.68
N THR A 125 -10.16 17.78 -17.45
CA THR A 125 -10.49 19.11 -17.97
C THR A 125 -10.86 20.08 -16.84
N SER A 126 -11.67 19.63 -15.88
CA SER A 126 -12.03 20.40 -14.68
C SER A 126 -10.81 20.70 -13.82
N LEU A 127 -9.94 19.72 -13.53
CA LEU A 127 -8.70 19.93 -12.78
C LEU A 127 -7.81 20.99 -13.46
N ARG A 128 -7.64 20.91 -14.79
CA ARG A 128 -6.86 21.91 -15.53
C ARG A 128 -7.45 23.31 -15.44
N ALA A 129 -8.78 23.45 -15.43
CA ALA A 129 -9.43 24.74 -15.25
C ALA A 129 -9.26 25.26 -13.81
N GLU A 130 -9.43 24.40 -12.81
CA GLU A 130 -9.33 24.75 -11.39
C GLU A 130 -7.92 25.18 -10.98
N LEU A 131 -6.90 24.53 -11.53
CA LEU A 131 -5.49 24.88 -11.29
C LEU A 131 -5.10 26.28 -11.80
N ARG A 132 -5.90 26.89 -12.70
CA ARG A 132 -5.67 28.26 -13.21
C ARG A 132 -6.23 29.34 -12.29
N ILE A 133 -7.07 28.98 -11.32
CA ILE A 133 -7.74 29.94 -10.47
C ILE A 133 -6.81 30.32 -9.31
N THR A 134 -6.49 31.61 -9.20
CA THR A 134 -5.53 32.16 -8.23
C THR A 134 -6.17 32.80 -6.99
N ASP A 135 -7.50 32.64 -6.80
CA ASP A 135 -8.23 33.21 -5.67
C ASP A 135 -7.77 32.59 -4.33
N ARG A 136 -7.18 33.43 -3.48
CA ARG A 136 -6.65 33.06 -2.17
C ARG A 136 -7.74 32.67 -1.15
N ARG A 137 -8.97 33.18 -1.29
CA ARG A 137 -10.05 32.96 -0.29
C ARG A 137 -10.56 31.52 -0.26
N VAL A 138 -10.45 30.81 -1.38
CA VAL A 138 -10.89 29.42 -1.55
C VAL A 138 -9.72 28.47 -1.81
N ALA A 139 -8.48 28.95 -1.63
CA ALA A 139 -7.28 28.23 -2.03
C ALA A 139 -7.11 26.89 -1.31
N GLN A 140 -7.33 26.83 0.00
CA GLN A 140 -7.05 25.64 0.81
C GLN A 140 -8.09 24.52 0.63
N PRO A 141 -9.42 24.74 0.78
CA PRO A 141 -10.39 23.69 0.48
C PRO A 141 -10.29 23.17 -0.96
N ARG A 142 -10.03 24.07 -1.93
CA ARG A 142 -9.81 23.69 -3.32
C ARG A 142 -8.51 22.89 -3.50
N ALA A 143 -7.44 23.22 -2.79
CA ALA A 143 -6.20 22.45 -2.84
C ALA A 143 -6.42 21.00 -2.40
N TYR A 144 -7.23 20.75 -1.36
CA TYR A 144 -7.60 19.40 -0.95
C TYR A 144 -8.43 18.66 -2.00
N MET A 145 -9.38 19.35 -2.66
CA MET A 145 -10.15 18.76 -3.77
C MET A 145 -9.25 18.44 -4.97
N ASN A 146 -8.34 19.34 -5.35
CA ASN A 146 -7.36 19.11 -6.41
C ASN A 146 -6.42 17.93 -6.10
N LEU A 147 -6.02 17.78 -4.84
CA LEU A 147 -5.23 16.63 -4.39
C LEU A 147 -6.00 15.32 -4.56
N TRP A 148 -7.27 15.27 -4.14
CA TRP A 148 -8.13 14.11 -4.35
C TRP A 148 -8.34 13.80 -5.83
N THR A 149 -8.65 14.82 -6.65
CA THR A 149 -8.83 14.65 -8.09
C THR A 149 -7.56 14.05 -8.72
N SER A 150 -6.39 14.59 -8.36
CA SER A 150 -5.11 14.09 -8.87
C SER A 150 -4.82 12.66 -8.41
N LEU A 151 -5.13 12.32 -7.15
CA LEU A 151 -4.98 10.96 -6.64
C LEU A 151 -5.94 9.98 -7.37
N PHE A 152 -7.21 10.34 -7.54
CA PHE A 152 -8.18 9.49 -8.25
C PHE A 152 -7.79 9.26 -9.70
N LEU A 153 -7.28 10.28 -10.40
CA LEU A 153 -6.74 10.12 -11.74
C LEU A 153 -5.49 9.22 -11.75
N GLY A 154 -4.63 9.31 -10.74
CA GLY A 154 -3.51 8.39 -10.56
C GLY A 154 -3.95 6.94 -10.34
N MET A 155 -4.93 6.71 -9.46
CA MET A 155 -5.50 5.38 -9.22
C MET A 155 -6.23 4.85 -10.46
N TYR A 156 -6.91 5.71 -11.23
CA TYR A 156 -7.52 5.34 -12.50
C TYR A 156 -6.49 4.76 -13.46
N GLU A 157 -5.31 5.38 -13.58
CA GLU A 157 -4.24 4.85 -14.43
C GLU A 157 -3.70 3.52 -13.90
N ILE A 158 -3.61 3.32 -12.59
CA ILE A 158 -3.21 2.02 -12.01
C ILE A 158 -4.21 0.91 -12.38
N VAL A 159 -5.49 1.23 -12.35
CA VAL A 159 -6.60 0.31 -12.66
C VAL A 159 -6.71 0.04 -14.16
N SER A 160 -6.63 1.08 -14.98
CA SER A 160 -7.10 1.04 -16.37
C SER A 160 -5.98 1.09 -17.41
N SER A 161 -4.83 1.66 -17.07
CA SER A 161 -3.79 2.00 -18.03
C SER A 161 -2.64 1.00 -18.01
N GLY A 162 -2.30 0.50 -19.19
CA GLY A 162 -1.09 -0.30 -19.41
C GLY A 162 0.16 0.55 -19.64
N LYS A 163 0.07 1.89 -19.56
CA LYS A 163 1.20 2.79 -19.81
C LYS A 163 1.76 3.32 -18.48
N PRO A 164 2.94 2.86 -18.03
CA PRO A 164 3.44 3.22 -16.72
C PRO A 164 3.82 4.71 -16.58
N ALA A 165 3.93 5.45 -17.69
CA ALA A 165 4.27 6.87 -17.64
C ALA A 165 3.14 7.76 -17.10
N ASN A 166 1.87 7.38 -17.30
CA ASN A 166 0.74 8.27 -17.03
C ASN A 166 0.44 8.40 -15.53
N TRP A 167 0.36 7.27 -14.83
CA TRP A 167 0.14 7.28 -13.37
C TRP A 167 1.27 8.04 -12.65
N LEU A 168 2.51 7.94 -13.17
CA LEU A 168 3.67 8.66 -12.66
C LEU A 168 3.48 10.18 -12.76
N GLN A 169 2.89 10.67 -13.84
CA GLN A 169 2.57 12.10 -13.99
C GLN A 169 1.56 12.58 -12.95
N HIS A 170 0.53 11.77 -12.64
CA HIS A 170 -0.44 12.11 -11.59
C HIS A 170 0.19 12.08 -10.19
N SER A 171 1.08 11.12 -9.90
CA SER A 171 1.86 11.12 -8.66
C SER A 171 2.73 12.37 -8.53
N MET A 172 3.36 12.83 -9.62
CA MET A 172 4.08 14.12 -9.65
C MET A 172 3.14 15.31 -9.40
N GLY A 173 1.93 15.28 -9.95
CA GLY A 173 0.90 16.30 -9.70
C GLY A 173 0.50 16.36 -8.22
N VAL A 174 0.24 15.21 -7.60
CA VAL A 174 -0.04 15.11 -6.15
C VAL A 174 1.12 15.68 -5.35
N ALA A 175 2.36 15.28 -5.67
CA ALA A 175 3.57 15.79 -5.02
C ALA A 175 3.69 17.32 -5.11
N ALA A 176 3.52 17.88 -6.31
CA ALA A 176 3.61 19.33 -6.53
C ALA A 176 2.50 20.10 -5.79
N LEU A 177 1.27 19.59 -5.79
CA LEU A 177 0.16 20.18 -5.05
C LEU A 177 0.40 20.13 -3.54
N THR A 178 0.85 18.99 -3.01
CA THR A 178 1.21 18.86 -1.60
C THR A 178 2.32 19.84 -1.24
N GLN A 179 3.40 19.90 -2.03
CA GLN A 179 4.52 20.82 -1.78
C GLN A 179 4.06 22.28 -1.81
N SER A 180 3.17 22.65 -2.73
CA SER A 180 2.64 24.01 -2.86
C SER A 180 1.73 24.42 -1.69
N ALA A 181 1.01 23.48 -1.08
CA ALA A 181 0.19 23.72 0.09
C ALA A 181 1.03 24.02 1.34
N GLY A 182 2.27 23.50 1.38
CA GLY A 182 3.17 23.62 2.52
C GLY A 182 2.82 22.65 3.67
N PRO A 183 3.78 22.35 4.55
CA PRO A 183 3.56 21.39 5.63
C PRO A 183 2.56 21.87 6.69
N GLU A 184 2.41 23.19 6.87
CA GLU A 184 1.46 23.80 7.80
C GLU A 184 0.00 23.51 7.42
N ALA A 185 -0.29 23.30 6.13
CA ALA A 185 -1.63 22.98 5.65
C ALA A 185 -2.11 21.59 6.10
N PHE A 186 -1.29 20.78 6.76
CA PHE A 186 -1.62 19.40 7.16
C PHE A 186 -1.64 19.20 8.68
N GLN A 187 -1.87 20.26 9.45
CA GLN A 187 -1.88 20.24 10.92
C GLN A 187 -3.25 19.96 11.56
N SER A 188 -4.34 19.94 10.77
CA SER A 188 -5.62 19.43 11.27
C SER A 188 -5.63 17.91 11.23
N ALA A 189 -6.45 17.27 12.07
CA ALA A 189 -6.54 15.81 12.11
C ALA A 189 -6.94 15.21 10.74
N ALA A 190 -7.86 15.85 10.03
CA ALA A 190 -8.34 15.40 8.73
C ALA A 190 -7.31 15.64 7.61
N ALA A 191 -6.67 16.81 7.59
CA ALA A 191 -5.62 17.10 6.62
C ALA A 191 -4.38 16.22 6.87
N ASN A 192 -4.04 15.93 8.13
CA ASN A 192 -2.94 15.03 8.45
C ASN A 192 -3.20 13.59 7.98
N ALA A 193 -4.42 13.06 8.17
CA ALA A 193 -4.80 11.74 7.66
C ALA A 193 -4.73 11.67 6.12
N MET A 194 -5.18 12.74 5.46
CA MET A 194 -5.03 12.91 4.01
C MET A 194 -3.54 12.90 3.60
N PHE A 195 -2.71 13.66 4.29
CA PHE A 195 -1.26 13.70 4.05
C PHE A 195 -0.64 12.32 4.22
N GLU A 196 -0.92 11.61 5.32
CA GLU A 196 -0.39 10.28 5.59
C GLU A 196 -0.71 9.29 4.45
N SER A 197 -1.91 9.38 3.89
CA SER A 197 -2.32 8.55 2.75
C SER A 197 -1.54 8.86 1.46
N TYR A 198 -1.30 10.15 1.19
CA TYR A 198 -0.60 10.57 -0.02
C TYR A 198 0.90 10.38 0.07
N ARG A 199 1.49 10.41 1.27
CA ARG A 199 2.94 10.26 1.46
C ARG A 199 3.46 8.97 0.85
N SER A 200 2.82 7.83 1.10
CA SER A 200 3.25 6.56 0.50
C SER A 200 3.09 6.57 -1.02
N PHE A 201 2.01 7.19 -1.54
CA PHE A 201 1.80 7.34 -2.98
C PHE A 201 2.83 8.26 -3.65
N ILE A 202 3.28 9.31 -2.97
CA ILE A 202 4.37 10.18 -3.43
C ILE A 202 5.71 9.44 -3.31
N ALA A 203 5.98 8.78 -2.19
CA ALA A 203 7.26 8.13 -1.92
C ALA A 203 7.49 6.92 -2.82
N LEU A 204 6.63 5.90 -2.77
CA LEU A 204 6.81 4.60 -3.46
C LEU A 204 6.84 4.72 -4.98
N PHE A 205 6.13 5.71 -5.50
CA PHE A 205 5.69 5.71 -6.89
C PHE A 205 6.12 6.98 -7.64
N SER A 206 6.78 7.94 -6.99
CA SER A 206 7.40 9.04 -7.74
C SER A 206 8.63 8.58 -8.54
N ARG A 207 8.95 9.38 -9.58
CA ARG A 207 10.14 9.32 -10.45
C ARG A 207 11.47 9.37 -9.65
N HIS A 208 11.36 9.60 -8.35
CA HIS A 208 12.44 9.68 -7.39
C HIS A 208 13.01 8.29 -7.02
N ILE A 209 12.20 7.23 -7.10
CA ILE A 209 12.62 5.86 -6.79
C ILE A 209 12.80 5.00 -8.04
N CYS A 210 11.94 5.19 -9.04
CA CYS A 210 12.01 4.45 -10.29
C CYS A 210 12.84 5.23 -11.32
N ASN A 211 13.95 4.64 -11.80
CA ASN A 211 14.41 4.97 -13.15
C ASN A 211 13.23 4.67 -14.09
N ALA A 212 12.82 5.65 -14.88
CA ALA A 212 11.79 5.48 -15.89
C ALA A 212 12.33 6.11 -17.17
N LYS A 213 12.51 5.29 -18.21
CA LYS A 213 12.89 5.76 -19.54
C LYS A 213 11.63 6.28 -20.23
N ALA A 214 11.33 7.56 -20.05
CA ALA A 214 10.24 8.19 -20.77
C ALA A 214 10.78 8.71 -22.11
N ALA A 215 10.30 8.12 -23.22
CA ALA A 215 10.51 8.63 -24.58
C ALA A 215 11.96 9.08 -24.90
N GLY A 216 12.92 8.16 -24.79
CA GLY A 216 14.32 8.41 -25.18
C GLY A 216 15.14 9.27 -24.20
N HIS A 217 14.55 9.78 -23.12
CA HIS A 217 15.26 10.56 -22.11
C HIS A 217 15.42 9.72 -20.82
N LEU A 218 16.66 9.57 -20.37
CA LEU A 218 16.93 9.08 -19.02
C LEU A 218 16.47 10.19 -18.06
N VAL A 219 15.43 9.93 -17.29
CA VAL A 219 15.01 10.89 -16.28
C VAL A 219 15.81 10.63 -15.01
N SER A 220 16.69 11.57 -14.65
CA SER A 220 17.50 11.47 -13.43
C SER A 220 16.61 11.35 -12.20
N ARG A 221 16.98 10.45 -11.28
CA ARG A 221 16.36 10.38 -9.96
C ARG A 221 16.62 11.69 -9.21
N LYS A 222 15.62 12.15 -8.47
CA LYS A 222 15.67 13.38 -7.69
C LYS A 222 15.24 13.12 -6.26
N ARG A 223 15.75 13.89 -5.31
CA ARG A 223 15.32 13.88 -3.92
C ARG A 223 13.85 14.29 -3.80
N CYS A 224 13.11 13.56 -2.99
CA CYS A 224 11.73 13.88 -2.63
C CYS A 224 11.71 15.02 -1.59
N PHE A 225 10.89 16.04 -1.79
CA PHE A 225 10.73 17.15 -0.83
C PHE A 225 10.27 16.67 0.56
N LEU A 226 9.60 15.51 0.65
CA LEU A 226 9.19 14.89 1.91
C LEU A 226 10.37 14.39 2.77
N SER A 227 11.59 14.33 2.21
CA SER A 227 12.81 14.06 2.98
C SER A 227 13.24 15.24 3.86
N GLU A 228 12.79 16.46 3.55
CA GLU A 228 13.13 17.65 4.34
C GLU A 228 12.56 17.55 5.76
N PRO A 229 13.32 17.95 6.80
CA PRO A 229 12.88 17.82 8.20
C PRO A 229 11.51 18.43 8.50
N ARG A 230 11.18 19.57 7.88
CA ARG A 230 9.89 20.25 8.06
C ARG A 230 8.69 19.36 7.67
N TRP A 231 8.85 18.51 6.66
CA TRP A 231 7.82 17.57 6.19
C TRP A 231 7.75 16.29 7.03
N LYS A 232 8.59 16.15 8.06
CA LYS A 232 8.61 15.05 9.05
C LYS A 232 8.20 15.49 10.47
N THR A 233 8.02 16.79 10.68
CA THR A 233 7.70 17.39 11.98
C THR A 233 6.45 18.28 11.95
N ILE A 234 6.40 19.28 11.07
CA ILE A 234 5.37 20.32 11.07
C ILE A 234 3.95 19.76 10.89
N PRO A 235 3.67 18.80 9.96
CA PRO A 235 2.33 18.24 9.81
C PRO A 235 1.79 17.55 11.08
N TRP A 236 2.66 17.09 11.98
CA TRP A 236 2.27 16.42 13.22
C TRP A 236 2.28 17.32 14.45
N ALA A 237 2.55 18.61 14.29
CA ALA A 237 2.58 19.56 15.41
C ALA A 237 1.17 20.02 15.84
N GLY A 238 0.12 19.64 15.12
CA GLY A 238 -1.25 20.06 15.42
C GLY A 238 -1.82 19.37 16.68
N PRO A 239 -2.64 20.08 17.49
CA PRO A 239 -3.08 19.60 18.81
C PRO A 239 -3.99 18.36 18.75
N GLN A 240 -4.67 18.14 17.62
CA GLN A 240 -5.59 17.01 17.41
C GLN A 240 -5.02 15.94 16.47
N VAL A 241 -3.75 16.08 16.07
CA VAL A 241 -3.11 15.13 15.17
C VAL A 241 -2.71 13.87 15.92
N ARG A 242 -2.97 12.70 15.33
CA ARG A 242 -2.59 11.42 15.89
C ARG A 242 -1.06 11.33 16.02
N ARG A 243 -0.59 10.65 17.06
CA ARG A 243 0.82 10.27 17.17
C ARG A 243 1.27 9.47 15.95
N ARG A 244 2.49 9.73 15.52
CA ARG A 244 3.13 9.04 14.40
C ARG A 244 3.17 7.53 14.66
N THR A 245 2.77 6.77 13.65
CA THR A 245 2.84 5.31 13.63
C THR A 245 4.23 4.85 13.19
N LEU A 246 4.56 3.58 13.44
CA LEU A 246 5.79 2.99 12.88
C LEU A 246 5.76 2.98 11.34
N SER A 247 4.59 2.79 10.73
CA SER A 247 4.36 2.93 9.29
C SER A 247 4.77 4.32 8.77
N SER A 248 4.39 5.39 9.49
CA SER A 248 4.78 6.77 9.19
C SER A 248 6.30 6.95 9.25
N LEU A 249 6.97 6.30 10.21
CA LEU A 249 8.42 6.37 10.39
C LEU A 249 9.17 5.57 9.32
N PHE A 250 8.68 4.40 8.91
CA PHE A 250 9.23 3.69 7.75
C PHE A 250 9.09 4.51 6.47
N CYS A 251 7.95 5.19 6.28
CA CYS A 251 7.75 6.09 5.16
C CYS A 251 8.75 7.27 5.15
N ASP A 252 9.17 7.80 6.31
CA ASP A 252 10.23 8.83 6.35
C ASP A 252 11.53 8.31 5.76
N VAL A 253 11.94 7.10 6.14
CA VAL A 253 13.18 6.48 5.63
C VAL A 253 13.06 6.22 4.13
N LEU A 254 11.89 5.76 3.67
CA LEU A 254 11.62 5.59 2.24
C LEU A 254 11.74 6.92 1.48
N CYS A 255 11.21 8.01 2.02
CA CYS A 255 11.38 9.35 1.45
C CYS A 255 12.87 9.74 1.37
N ASP A 256 13.68 9.41 2.38
CA ASP A 256 15.11 9.70 2.40
C ASP A 256 15.91 8.91 1.36
N ILE A 257 15.49 7.68 1.04
CA ILE A 257 16.14 6.85 0.02
C ILE A 257 16.21 7.59 -1.32
N SER A 258 15.19 8.36 -1.69
CA SER A 258 15.24 9.15 -2.93
C SER A 258 16.42 10.14 -3.00
N GLY A 259 16.77 10.75 -1.87
CA GLY A 259 17.93 11.65 -1.77
C GLY A 259 19.25 10.89 -1.84
N LEU A 260 19.32 9.71 -1.23
CA LEU A 260 20.49 8.83 -1.35
C LEU A 260 20.68 8.34 -2.78
N MET A 261 19.58 8.04 -3.48
CA MET A 261 19.60 7.61 -4.88
C MET A 261 20.17 8.68 -5.81
N GLU A 262 19.78 9.96 -5.63
CA GLU A 262 20.34 11.10 -6.36
C GLU A 262 21.82 11.35 -6.00
N ASP A 263 22.17 11.25 -4.72
CA ASP A 263 23.56 11.39 -4.26
C ASP A 263 24.46 10.31 -4.90
N VAL A 264 24.00 9.05 -4.97
CA VAL A 264 24.69 7.95 -5.64
C VAL A 264 24.80 8.16 -7.14
N ASP A 265 23.75 8.62 -7.83
CA ASP A 265 23.81 8.90 -9.26
C ASP A 265 24.85 9.98 -9.57
N THR A 266 24.86 11.06 -8.79
CA THR A 266 25.82 12.16 -8.92
C THR A 266 27.25 11.69 -8.70
N LEU A 267 27.47 10.79 -7.73
CA LEU A 267 28.75 10.16 -7.46
C LEU A 267 29.23 9.32 -8.65
N LEU A 268 28.36 8.43 -9.16
CA LEU A 268 28.67 7.55 -10.30
C LEU A 268 28.93 8.34 -11.58
N GLU A 269 28.21 9.44 -11.80
CA GLU A 269 28.47 10.37 -12.93
C GLU A 269 29.83 11.06 -12.78
N SER A 270 30.18 11.52 -11.57
CA SER A 270 31.47 12.16 -11.29
C SER A 270 32.65 11.20 -11.47
N GLU A 271 32.47 9.93 -11.12
CA GLU A 271 33.45 8.85 -11.35
C GLU A 271 33.68 8.58 -12.82
N LYS A 272 32.61 8.52 -13.62
CA LYS A 272 32.72 8.39 -15.09
C LYS A 272 33.51 9.55 -15.69
N LEU A 273 33.37 10.75 -15.12
CA LEU A 273 34.12 11.94 -15.50
C LEU A 273 35.54 12.00 -14.91
N ARG A 274 36.01 10.93 -14.23
CA ARG A 274 37.34 10.81 -13.61
C ARG A 274 37.69 11.94 -12.63
N ARG A 275 36.69 12.47 -11.93
CA ARG A 275 36.91 13.43 -10.84
C ARG A 275 37.34 12.70 -9.57
N GLY A 276 38.12 13.36 -8.70
CA GLY A 276 38.41 12.83 -7.37
C GLY A 276 37.13 12.82 -6.54
N VAL A 277 36.66 11.63 -6.16
CA VAL A 277 35.36 11.41 -5.50
C VAL A 277 35.46 10.75 -4.14
N PHE A 278 36.67 10.62 -3.59
CA PHE A 278 36.89 9.87 -2.34
C PHE A 278 36.08 10.44 -1.17
N GLU A 279 36.14 11.76 -0.97
CA GLU A 279 35.36 12.44 0.09
C GLU A 279 33.85 12.35 -0.15
N ASP A 280 33.40 12.57 -1.39
CA ASP A 280 31.98 12.47 -1.75
C ASP A 280 31.45 11.05 -1.51
N ARG A 281 32.22 10.03 -1.89
CA ARG A 281 31.91 8.62 -1.64
C ARG A 281 31.76 8.37 -0.14
N LEU A 282 32.73 8.80 0.68
CA LEU A 282 32.67 8.63 2.12
C LEU A 282 31.44 9.33 2.74
N LEU A 283 31.08 10.52 2.25
CA LEU A 283 29.88 11.22 2.68
C LEU A 283 28.60 10.43 2.35
N VAL A 284 28.48 9.89 1.13
CA VAL A 284 27.32 9.07 0.72
C VAL A 284 27.27 7.77 1.52
N GLN A 285 28.40 7.10 1.72
CA GLN A 285 28.52 5.90 2.56
C GLN A 285 28.00 6.16 3.98
N ASN A 286 28.42 7.25 4.62
CA ASN A 286 27.96 7.63 5.96
C ASN A 286 26.44 7.89 6.02
N LYS A 287 25.86 8.52 4.99
CA LYS A 287 24.42 8.74 4.91
C LYS A 287 23.64 7.42 4.76
N ILE A 288 24.15 6.48 3.97
CA ILE A 288 23.56 5.14 3.82
C ILE A 288 23.63 4.38 5.16
N LEU A 289 24.79 4.35 5.82
CA LEU A 289 24.96 3.70 7.12
C LEU A 289 24.02 4.28 8.19
N ARG A 290 23.85 5.61 8.23
CA ARG A 290 22.89 6.27 9.12
C ARG A 290 21.45 5.81 8.85
N SER A 291 21.08 5.69 7.58
CA SER A 291 19.73 5.25 7.19
C SER A 291 19.50 3.77 7.54
N ILE A 292 20.53 2.92 7.41
CA ILE A 292 20.49 1.52 7.86
C ILE A 292 20.34 1.44 9.38
N GLY A 293 21.07 2.25 10.14
CA GLY A 293 20.96 2.34 11.60
C GLY A 293 19.56 2.78 12.03
N GLN A 294 19.03 3.84 11.44
CA GLN A 294 17.67 4.33 11.71
C GLN A 294 16.62 3.26 11.40
N LEU A 295 16.70 2.61 10.23
CA LEU A 295 15.75 1.55 9.85
C LEU A 295 15.82 0.35 10.82
N SER A 296 17.02 0.02 11.28
CA SER A 296 17.24 -1.09 12.20
C SER A 296 16.68 -0.80 13.58
N GLU A 297 16.82 0.43 14.08
CA GLU A 297 16.18 0.87 15.32
C GLU A 297 14.65 0.82 15.21
N LEU A 298 14.07 1.27 14.08
CA LEU A 298 12.63 1.15 13.85
C LEU A 298 12.14 -0.31 13.85
N ARG A 299 12.93 -1.24 13.29
CA ARG A 299 12.60 -2.67 13.32
C ARG A 299 12.61 -3.23 14.74
N TRP A 300 13.54 -2.81 15.58
CA TRP A 300 13.55 -3.18 17.00
C TRP A 300 12.38 -2.59 17.77
N GLN A 301 12.02 -1.33 17.49
CA GLN A 301 10.83 -0.71 18.08
C GLN A 301 9.55 -1.46 17.66
N TRP A 302 9.47 -1.90 16.41
CA TRP A 302 8.37 -2.73 15.93
C TRP A 302 8.30 -4.06 16.70
N GLU A 303 9.44 -4.74 16.91
CA GLU A 303 9.51 -6.00 17.69
C GLU A 303 8.98 -5.82 19.11
N ALA A 304 9.38 -4.74 19.77
CA ALA A 304 8.98 -4.43 21.14
C ALA A 304 7.51 -3.98 21.25
N THR A 305 7.02 -3.26 20.24
CA THR A 305 5.64 -2.72 20.23
C THR A 305 4.63 -3.81 19.89
N TYR A 306 5.00 -4.78 19.06
CA TYR A 306 4.12 -5.82 18.53
C TYR A 306 4.69 -7.23 18.76
N PRO A 307 4.81 -7.68 20.01
CA PRO A 307 5.21 -9.06 20.30
C PRO A 307 4.14 -10.04 19.78
N TYR A 308 4.58 -11.16 19.20
CA TYR A 308 3.70 -12.21 18.65
C TYR A 308 2.73 -11.73 17.56
N ALA A 309 3.07 -10.65 16.86
CA ALA A 309 2.28 -10.12 15.76
C ALA A 309 2.41 -10.94 14.47
N CYS A 310 3.40 -11.82 14.39
CA CYS A 310 3.57 -12.80 13.33
C CYS A 310 3.82 -14.19 13.94
N THR A 311 3.23 -15.20 13.35
CA THR A 311 3.50 -16.61 13.65
C THR A 311 3.88 -17.34 12.37
N GLU A 312 4.70 -18.38 12.50
CA GLU A 312 5.15 -19.20 11.38
C GLU A 312 4.46 -20.55 11.46
N THR A 313 3.83 -20.95 10.37
CA THR A 313 3.08 -22.20 10.28
C THR A 313 3.56 -23.02 9.08
N PRO A 314 3.52 -24.37 9.14
CA PRO A 314 3.85 -25.20 7.98
C PRO A 314 2.94 -24.87 6.79
N SER A 315 3.52 -24.79 5.59
CA SER A 315 2.76 -24.50 4.39
C SER A 315 1.83 -25.66 4.05
N THR A 316 0.54 -25.38 3.91
CA THR A 316 -0.47 -26.33 3.44
C THR A 316 -1.02 -25.88 2.08
N ALA A 317 -1.71 -26.78 1.36
CA ALA A 317 -2.38 -26.43 0.10
C ALA A 317 -3.41 -25.29 0.25
N GLN A 318 -3.95 -25.06 1.45
CA GLN A 318 -4.86 -23.94 1.75
C GLN A 318 -4.14 -22.64 2.10
N SER A 319 -2.88 -22.72 2.54
CA SER A 319 -2.04 -21.56 2.90
C SER A 319 -1.36 -20.92 1.68
N TYR A 320 -1.32 -21.61 0.54
CA TYR A 320 -0.73 -21.15 -0.71
C TYR A 320 -1.79 -20.58 -1.66
N SER A 321 -1.71 -19.29 -1.97
CA SER A 321 -2.66 -18.62 -2.87
C SER A 321 -2.16 -18.50 -4.31
N SER A 322 -0.94 -18.91 -4.62
CA SER A 322 -0.26 -18.50 -5.84
C SER A 322 0.00 -19.65 -6.82
N ALA A 323 -0.68 -19.56 -7.97
CA ALA A 323 -0.26 -19.75 -9.36
C ALA A 323 0.82 -20.80 -9.79
N ASP A 324 1.27 -21.70 -8.94
CA ASP A 324 1.78 -23.00 -9.38
C ASP A 324 0.58 -23.93 -9.41
N GLU A 325 -0.05 -23.96 -10.58
CA GLU A 325 -0.88 -25.10 -10.98
C GLU A 325 -0.03 -26.36 -10.77
N CYS A 326 -0.29 -27.09 -9.69
CA CYS A 326 0.19 -28.44 -9.39
C CYS A 326 1.66 -28.63 -8.89
N GLY A 327 2.30 -27.63 -8.26
CA GLY A 327 3.66 -27.74 -7.68
C GLY A 327 3.71 -27.88 -6.14
N PRO A 328 4.86 -28.28 -5.54
CA PRO A 328 5.08 -28.17 -4.10
C PRO A 328 5.11 -26.69 -3.65
N PRO A 329 4.81 -26.39 -2.37
CA PRO A 329 4.83 -25.01 -1.88
C PRO A 329 6.22 -24.38 -2.05
N LEU A 330 6.27 -23.12 -2.50
CA LEU A 330 7.49 -22.35 -2.76
C LEU A 330 8.40 -22.20 -1.52
N PHE A 331 7.79 -22.25 -0.33
CA PHE A 331 8.40 -22.10 0.99
C PHE A 331 7.83 -23.17 1.91
N ALA A 332 8.67 -23.78 2.74
CA ALA A 332 8.26 -24.80 3.71
C ALA A 332 7.26 -24.27 4.76
N THR A 333 7.30 -22.96 5.02
CA THR A 333 6.46 -22.28 6.00
C THR A 333 5.83 -21.01 5.44
N CYS A 334 4.72 -20.59 6.03
CA CYS A 334 4.02 -19.35 5.74
C CYS A 334 3.88 -18.48 6.99
N TYR A 335 3.82 -17.16 6.78
CA TYR A 335 3.57 -16.19 7.83
C TYR A 335 2.08 -15.94 8.05
N GLU A 336 1.69 -15.87 9.31
CA GLU A 336 0.36 -15.47 9.76
C GLU A 336 0.50 -14.23 10.64
N TYR A 337 0.11 -13.08 10.10
CA TYR A 337 0.14 -11.80 10.81
C TYR A 337 -1.18 -11.55 11.54
N ALA A 338 -1.11 -10.79 12.64
CA ALA A 338 -2.28 -10.34 13.39
C ALA A 338 -3.23 -9.48 12.54
N ASP A 339 -2.67 -8.62 11.68
CA ASP A 339 -3.44 -7.77 10.76
C ASP A 339 -2.61 -7.36 9.52
N LEU A 340 -3.30 -6.77 8.54
CA LEU A 340 -2.70 -6.32 7.28
C LEU A 340 -1.73 -5.14 7.47
N GLU A 341 -1.89 -4.33 8.52
CA GLU A 341 -1.01 -3.18 8.78
C GLU A 341 0.34 -3.65 9.29
N ARG A 342 0.38 -4.66 10.17
CA ARG A 342 1.62 -5.31 10.63
C ARG A 342 2.36 -5.97 9.46
N ALA A 343 1.64 -6.63 8.55
CA ALA A 343 2.22 -7.19 7.34
C ALA A 343 2.79 -6.10 6.41
N ALA A 344 2.06 -5.00 6.21
CA ALA A 344 2.51 -3.88 5.38
C ALA A 344 3.75 -3.18 5.96
N ASP A 345 3.86 -3.05 7.29
CA ASP A 345 5.07 -2.53 7.94
C ASP A 345 6.29 -3.37 7.62
N MET A 346 6.18 -4.70 7.67
CA MET A 346 7.28 -5.61 7.36
C MET A 346 7.62 -5.63 5.88
N LEU A 347 6.65 -5.50 4.99
CA LEU A 347 6.91 -5.29 3.56
C LEU A 347 7.72 -4.02 3.32
N ASN A 348 7.32 -2.90 3.94
CA ASN A 348 8.02 -1.63 3.80
C ASN A 348 9.43 -1.72 4.37
N TYR A 349 9.61 -2.29 5.57
CA TYR A 349 10.92 -2.52 6.16
C TYR A 349 11.84 -3.31 5.23
N ASN A 350 11.37 -4.48 4.75
CA ASN A 350 12.17 -5.35 3.90
C ASN A 350 12.49 -4.70 2.54
N ALA A 351 11.54 -4.00 1.92
CA ALA A 351 11.77 -3.29 0.67
C ALA A 351 12.81 -2.17 0.84
N ILE A 352 12.67 -1.32 1.87
CA ILE A 352 13.63 -0.25 2.19
C ILE A 352 15.02 -0.84 2.45
N ARG A 353 15.11 -1.97 3.18
CA ARG A 353 16.37 -2.63 3.48
C ARG A 353 17.07 -3.17 2.23
N LEU A 354 16.33 -3.81 1.32
CA LEU A 354 16.84 -4.26 0.02
C LEU A 354 17.33 -3.10 -0.87
N MET A 355 16.61 -1.98 -0.86
CA MET A 355 17.04 -0.77 -1.56
C MET A 355 18.34 -0.19 -0.99
N LEU A 356 18.48 -0.18 0.35
CA LEU A 356 19.71 0.24 1.01
C LEU A 356 20.88 -0.69 0.69
N TYR A 357 20.68 -2.01 0.61
CA TYR A 357 21.72 -2.94 0.13
C TYR A 357 22.16 -2.62 -1.30
N THR A 358 21.21 -2.33 -2.19
CA THR A 358 21.53 -1.93 -3.58
C THR A 358 22.34 -0.63 -3.62
N LEU A 359 22.01 0.35 -2.77
CA LEU A 359 22.78 1.59 -2.66
C LEU A 359 24.18 1.36 -2.10
N SER A 360 24.31 0.50 -1.07
CA SER A 360 25.60 0.09 -0.50
C SER A 360 26.54 -0.49 -1.54
N ASP A 361 26.03 -1.35 -2.44
CA ASP A 361 26.84 -1.92 -3.54
C ASP A 361 27.40 -0.85 -4.47
N ASN A 362 26.56 0.13 -4.83
CA ASN A 362 26.96 1.20 -5.74
C ASN A 362 28.07 2.09 -5.16
N VAL A 363 28.18 2.15 -3.84
CA VAL A 363 29.22 2.90 -3.13
C VAL A 363 30.32 2.03 -2.55
N CYS A 364 30.36 0.74 -2.88
CA CYS A 364 31.37 -0.22 -2.41
C CYS A 364 31.44 -0.35 -0.87
N LEU A 365 30.29 -0.30 -0.19
CA LEU A 365 30.21 -0.69 1.22
C LEU A 365 30.21 -2.22 1.33
N THR A 366 31.16 -2.78 2.08
CA THR A 366 31.22 -4.23 2.32
C THR A 366 30.16 -4.64 3.34
N ASP A 367 29.66 -5.87 3.19
CA ASP A 367 28.68 -6.45 4.10
C ASP A 367 29.19 -6.47 5.56
N ASP A 368 30.49 -6.70 5.79
CA ASP A 368 31.10 -6.66 7.13
C ASP A 368 30.83 -5.32 7.84
N VAL A 369 30.90 -4.18 7.14
CA VAL A 369 30.64 -2.86 7.71
C VAL A 369 29.15 -2.67 8.02
N LEU A 370 28.26 -3.32 7.26
CA LEU A 370 26.81 -3.27 7.49
C LEU A 370 26.38 -4.08 8.72
N PHE A 371 27.14 -5.13 9.05
CA PHE A 371 26.89 -6.01 10.20
C PHE A 371 27.66 -5.61 11.46
N SER A 372 28.73 -4.82 11.35
CA SER A 372 29.66 -4.50 12.46
C SER A 372 29.21 -3.37 13.41
N SER A 373 27.95 -2.92 13.43
CA SER A 373 27.56 -1.87 14.40
C SER A 373 27.55 -2.44 15.84
N PRO A 374 28.32 -1.86 16.78
CA PRO A 374 28.44 -2.36 18.15
C PRO A 374 27.14 -2.26 18.97
N GLU A 375 26.09 -1.58 18.46
CA GLU A 375 24.78 -1.54 19.12
C GLU A 375 23.96 -2.83 18.94
N TYR A 376 24.25 -3.64 17.91
CA TYR A 376 23.50 -4.89 17.64
C TYR A 376 23.76 -5.99 18.66
N THR A 377 24.92 -5.99 19.31
CA THR A 377 25.32 -7.07 20.24
C THR A 377 24.61 -7.00 21.59
N LEU A 378 23.92 -5.91 21.92
CA LEU A 378 23.34 -5.68 23.25
C LEU A 378 21.88 -6.15 23.39
N ARG A 379 21.12 -6.24 22.30
CA ARG A 379 19.69 -6.62 22.35
C ARG A 379 19.51 -8.13 22.12
N LYS A 380 20.10 -8.94 23.01
CA LYS A 380 19.97 -10.40 23.00
C LYS A 380 18.81 -10.83 23.91
N GLY A 381 17.64 -11.04 23.30
CA GLY A 381 16.53 -11.79 23.87
C GLY A 381 15.95 -12.72 22.81
N PRO A 382 15.22 -13.79 23.17
CA PRO A 382 14.53 -14.60 22.18
C PRO A 382 13.56 -13.70 21.40
N PRO A 383 13.57 -13.75 20.05
CA PRO A 383 12.62 -12.97 19.25
C PRO A 383 11.19 -13.41 19.56
N CYS A 384 10.26 -12.45 19.62
CA CYS A 384 8.84 -12.73 19.82
C CYS A 384 8.13 -13.07 18.50
N ASN A 385 8.75 -12.70 17.37
CA ASN A 385 8.24 -12.94 16.01
C ASN A 385 9.26 -13.77 15.20
N PRO A 386 8.83 -14.67 14.29
CA PRO A 386 9.68 -15.49 13.43
C PRO A 386 10.24 -14.68 12.22
N LEU A 387 10.43 -13.38 12.42
CA LEU A 387 10.83 -12.43 11.41
C LEU A 387 12.29 -12.06 11.58
N VAL A 388 12.97 -11.81 10.47
CA VAL A 388 14.34 -11.34 10.39
C VAL A 388 14.51 -10.12 11.29
N LEU A 389 15.52 -10.21 12.16
CA LEU A 389 15.97 -9.11 12.98
C LEU A 389 17.18 -8.41 12.34
N PRO A 390 17.41 -7.14 12.68
CA PRO A 390 18.55 -6.40 12.17
C PRO A 390 19.87 -7.11 12.45
N GLY A 391 20.66 -7.30 11.39
CA GLY A 391 21.99 -7.90 11.46
C GLY A 391 22.03 -9.43 11.55
N GLN A 392 20.88 -10.11 11.53
CA GLN A 392 20.79 -11.57 11.63
C GLN A 392 20.65 -12.30 10.29
N SER A 393 20.58 -11.59 9.16
CA SER A 393 20.34 -12.22 7.86
C SER A 393 20.93 -11.42 6.68
N ASP A 394 20.91 -12.07 5.52
CA ASP A 394 21.38 -11.53 4.25
C ASP A 394 20.23 -10.92 3.41
N ARG A 395 20.56 -10.51 2.18
CA ARG A 395 19.60 -9.91 1.24
C ARG A 395 18.50 -10.89 0.84
N LEU A 396 18.84 -12.17 0.71
CA LEU A 396 17.91 -13.20 0.27
C LEU A 396 16.81 -13.43 1.30
N ALA A 397 17.15 -13.45 2.59
CA ALA A 397 16.18 -13.58 3.67
C ALA A 397 15.10 -12.48 3.60
N HIS A 398 15.49 -11.21 3.41
CA HIS A 398 14.53 -10.10 3.29
C HIS A 398 13.63 -10.23 2.04
N ALA A 399 14.18 -10.70 0.92
CA ALA A 399 13.40 -10.96 -0.28
C ALA A 399 12.41 -12.12 -0.10
N TRP A 400 12.81 -13.19 0.60
CA TRP A 400 11.93 -14.30 0.96
C TRP A 400 10.84 -13.89 1.94
N GLU A 401 11.13 -13.02 2.91
CA GLU A 401 10.10 -12.47 3.78
C GLU A 401 9.06 -11.65 3.01
N ILE A 402 9.46 -10.86 2.02
CA ILE A 402 8.51 -10.16 1.14
C ILE A 402 7.59 -11.17 0.45
N CYS A 403 8.14 -12.24 -0.12
CA CYS A 403 7.37 -13.27 -0.82
C CYS A 403 6.40 -14.00 0.12
N ARG A 404 6.86 -14.40 1.32
CA ARG A 404 6.01 -15.04 2.34
C ARG A 404 4.94 -14.11 2.90
N THR A 405 5.24 -12.81 3.02
CA THR A 405 4.24 -11.81 3.45
C THR A 405 3.20 -11.58 2.37
N ALA A 406 3.58 -11.62 1.09
CA ALA A 406 2.65 -11.50 -0.02
C ALA A 406 1.58 -12.61 -0.01
N GLU A 407 1.97 -13.86 0.27
CA GLU A 407 1.02 -14.98 0.44
C GLU A 407 -0.05 -14.68 1.50
N PHE A 408 0.37 -14.18 2.67
CA PHE A 408 -0.57 -13.78 3.72
C PHE A 408 -1.55 -12.71 3.23
N MET A 409 -1.04 -11.63 2.64
CA MET A 409 -1.90 -10.50 2.29
C MET A 409 -2.90 -10.86 1.19
N LEU A 410 -2.49 -11.63 0.19
CA LEU A 410 -3.34 -12.01 -0.95
C LEU A 410 -4.48 -12.96 -0.57
N ARG A 411 -4.32 -13.75 0.51
CA ARG A 411 -5.40 -14.58 1.07
C ARG A 411 -6.46 -13.75 1.78
N ARG A 412 -6.07 -12.63 2.41
CA ARG A 412 -6.96 -11.79 3.22
C ARG A 412 -7.69 -10.74 2.40
N ASP A 413 -7.00 -10.05 1.50
CA ASP A 413 -7.55 -8.90 0.78
C ASP A 413 -6.96 -8.84 -0.64
N LYS A 414 -7.73 -9.20 -1.66
CA LYS A 414 -7.15 -9.48 -2.98
C LYS A 414 -6.65 -8.22 -3.70
N SER A 415 -7.47 -7.17 -3.78
CA SER A 415 -7.15 -5.98 -4.56
C SER A 415 -6.30 -5.00 -3.78
N ARG A 416 -6.59 -4.76 -2.49
CA ARG A 416 -5.77 -3.87 -1.66
C ARG A 416 -4.37 -4.42 -1.45
N ALA A 417 -4.25 -5.71 -1.13
CA ALA A 417 -2.94 -6.33 -0.96
C ALA A 417 -2.13 -6.24 -2.24
N MET A 418 -2.75 -6.53 -3.40
CA MET A 418 -2.04 -6.46 -4.67
C MET A 418 -1.48 -5.05 -4.92
N LEU A 419 -2.27 -4.00 -4.65
CA LEU A 419 -1.79 -2.61 -4.74
C LEU A 419 -0.57 -2.34 -3.84
N ILE A 420 -0.62 -2.79 -2.58
CA ILE A 420 0.49 -2.64 -1.62
C ILE A 420 1.72 -3.44 -2.06
N LEU A 421 1.51 -4.62 -2.64
CA LEU A 421 2.56 -5.56 -3.03
C LEU A 421 3.28 -5.22 -4.32
N LEU A 422 2.66 -4.41 -5.20
CA LEU A 422 3.24 -4.01 -6.50
C LEU A 422 4.71 -3.58 -6.39
N PHE A 423 5.02 -2.67 -5.46
CA PHE A 423 6.37 -2.14 -5.30
C PHE A 423 7.32 -3.09 -4.53
N PRO A 424 6.98 -3.62 -3.34
CA PRO A 424 7.85 -4.58 -2.64
C PRO A 424 8.21 -5.81 -3.46
N LEU A 425 7.27 -6.37 -4.24
CA LEU A 425 7.54 -7.52 -5.12
C LEU A 425 8.50 -7.16 -6.25
N ARG A 426 8.39 -5.95 -6.81
CA ARG A 426 9.37 -5.46 -7.80
C ARG A 426 10.76 -5.33 -7.17
N VAL A 427 10.87 -4.84 -5.94
CA VAL A 427 12.16 -4.74 -5.24
C VAL A 427 12.71 -6.15 -4.98
N ALA A 428 11.91 -7.07 -4.43
CA ALA A 428 12.33 -8.44 -4.20
C ALA A 428 12.81 -9.14 -5.49
N TYR A 429 12.11 -8.90 -6.61
CA TYR A 429 12.44 -9.45 -7.93
C TYR A 429 13.90 -9.21 -8.34
N THR A 430 14.45 -8.01 -8.06
CA THR A 430 15.84 -7.69 -8.45
C THR A 430 16.90 -8.42 -7.61
N HIS A 431 16.51 -8.96 -6.45
CA HIS A 431 17.42 -9.68 -5.55
C HIS A 431 17.32 -11.20 -5.65
N VAL A 432 16.27 -11.74 -6.30
CA VAL A 432 16.04 -13.18 -6.44
C VAL A 432 16.30 -13.70 -7.85
N LEU A 433 16.96 -12.94 -8.71
CA LEU A 433 17.21 -13.31 -10.12
C LEU A 433 17.95 -14.66 -10.27
N ALA A 434 18.74 -15.06 -9.27
CA ALA A 434 19.42 -16.36 -9.24
C ALA A 434 18.50 -17.55 -8.89
N PHE A 435 17.22 -17.31 -8.58
CA PHE A 435 16.24 -18.31 -8.14
C PHE A 435 15.05 -18.35 -9.11
N PRO A 436 15.14 -19.11 -10.22
CA PRO A 436 14.16 -19.06 -11.32
C PRO A 436 12.72 -19.34 -10.92
N HIS A 437 12.50 -20.20 -9.91
CA HIS A 437 11.18 -20.52 -9.38
C HIS A 437 10.53 -19.30 -8.70
N ILE A 438 11.28 -18.57 -7.85
CA ILE A 438 10.79 -17.34 -7.23
C ILE A 438 10.55 -16.25 -8.29
N VAL A 439 11.45 -16.10 -9.26
CA VAL A 439 11.33 -15.13 -10.37
C VAL A 439 10.03 -15.37 -11.13
N THR A 440 9.79 -16.62 -11.54
CA THR A 440 8.59 -17.02 -12.28
C THR A 440 7.33 -16.78 -11.46
N TRP A 441 7.39 -17.09 -10.17
CA TRP A 441 6.30 -16.86 -9.23
C TRP A 441 5.94 -15.37 -9.10
N ILE A 442 6.93 -14.48 -8.89
CA ILE A 442 6.71 -13.03 -8.82
C ILE A 442 6.10 -12.52 -10.14
N GLN A 443 6.63 -12.97 -11.28
CA GLN A 443 6.14 -12.57 -12.61
C GLN A 443 4.67 -12.97 -12.81
N ARG A 444 4.31 -14.22 -12.51
CA ARG A 444 2.91 -14.68 -12.60
C ARG A 444 2.01 -13.91 -11.66
N LEU A 445 2.45 -13.71 -10.42
CA LEU A 445 1.68 -12.99 -9.42
C LEU A 445 1.38 -11.56 -9.86
N LEU A 446 2.40 -10.84 -10.34
CA LEU A 446 2.24 -9.48 -10.86
C LEU A 446 1.43 -9.44 -12.16
N SER A 447 1.58 -10.42 -13.05
CA SER A 447 0.76 -10.55 -14.27
C SER A 447 -0.71 -10.84 -13.95
N SER A 448 -0.99 -11.51 -12.82
CA SER A 448 -2.36 -11.77 -12.36
C SER A 448 -3.05 -10.53 -11.79
N SER A 449 -2.36 -9.39 -11.62
CA SER A 449 -2.93 -8.20 -11.02
C SER A 449 -4.13 -7.65 -11.80
N GLY A 450 -4.18 -7.84 -13.13
CA GLY A 450 -5.30 -7.46 -13.99
C GLY A 450 -6.61 -8.13 -13.57
N SER A 451 -6.57 -9.42 -13.21
CA SER A 451 -7.73 -10.16 -12.67
C SER A 451 -8.23 -9.63 -11.32
N ARG A 452 -7.41 -8.81 -10.64
CA ARG A 452 -7.72 -8.14 -9.37
C ARG A 452 -8.07 -6.67 -9.57
N GLY A 453 -8.29 -6.23 -10.81
CA GLY A 453 -8.65 -4.88 -11.19
C GLY A 453 -7.48 -3.89 -11.24
N LEU A 454 -6.22 -4.36 -11.28
CA LEU A 454 -5.03 -3.51 -11.28
C LEU A 454 -4.15 -3.85 -12.49
N LYS A 455 -4.21 -3.07 -13.56
CA LYS A 455 -3.40 -3.34 -14.77
C LYS A 455 -1.92 -3.00 -14.62
N LEU A 456 -1.54 -2.14 -13.67
CA LEU A 456 -0.14 -1.72 -13.52
C LEU A 456 0.84 -2.88 -13.25
N GLY A 457 0.41 -3.93 -12.56
CA GLY A 457 1.27 -5.07 -12.23
C GLY A 457 1.79 -5.83 -13.46
N GLU A 458 1.08 -5.82 -14.57
CA GLU A 458 1.54 -6.42 -15.84
C GLU A 458 2.76 -5.70 -16.43
N HIS A 459 3.01 -4.45 -16.01
CA HIS A 459 4.07 -3.61 -16.56
C HIS A 459 5.12 -3.19 -15.54
N ILE A 460 4.92 -3.46 -14.25
CA ILE A 460 5.76 -2.92 -13.17
C ILE A 460 7.22 -3.36 -13.24
N LEU A 461 7.46 -4.60 -13.67
CA LEU A 461 8.81 -5.13 -13.84
C LEU A 461 9.54 -4.47 -15.02
N ASN A 462 8.80 -4.01 -16.03
CA ASN A 462 9.34 -3.39 -17.24
C ASN A 462 9.65 -1.89 -17.05
N MET A 463 9.29 -1.30 -15.91
CA MET A 463 9.41 0.14 -15.69
C MET A 463 10.85 0.68 -15.62
N THR A 464 11.86 -0.16 -15.47
CA THR A 464 13.13 -0.19 -16.24
C THR A 464 14.10 -1.17 -15.58
N SER A 465 14.76 -1.99 -16.40
CA SER A 465 15.99 -2.70 -16.11
C SER A 465 17.15 -2.03 -16.84
N GLU A 466 18.15 -1.53 -16.12
CA GLU A 466 19.53 -1.42 -16.62
C GLU A 466 20.45 -1.18 -15.42
N SER A 467 20.98 -2.27 -14.86
CA SER A 467 22.19 -2.26 -14.03
C SER A 467 22.82 -3.67 -13.93
N THR A 468 22.04 -4.74 -14.07
CA THR A 468 22.57 -6.11 -13.95
C THR A 468 23.08 -6.74 -15.25
N ALA A 469 22.65 -6.27 -16.44
CA ALA A 469 23.12 -6.84 -17.71
C ALA A 469 24.59 -6.49 -18.05
N ALA A 470 25.15 -5.43 -17.45
CA ALA A 470 26.53 -5.02 -17.71
C ALA A 470 27.58 -5.77 -16.86
N LYS A 471 27.17 -6.55 -15.85
CA LYS A 471 28.12 -7.29 -14.98
C LYS A 471 28.32 -8.77 -15.35
N ASN A 472 27.45 -9.34 -16.20
CA ASN A 472 27.57 -10.75 -16.62
C ASN A 472 28.30 -10.96 -17.96
N ALA A 473 28.89 -9.92 -18.55
CA ALA A 473 29.61 -10.03 -19.82
C ALA A 473 31.15 -9.97 -19.70
N ASN A 474 31.72 -9.82 -18.50
CA ASN A 474 33.18 -9.59 -18.33
C ASN A 474 33.90 -10.63 -17.43
N TRP A 475 33.42 -11.87 -17.38
CA TRP A 475 34.17 -13.00 -16.77
C TRP A 475 34.28 -14.18 -17.73
N GLY A 476 34.74 -13.92 -18.95
CA GLY A 476 34.92 -14.96 -19.95
C GLY A 476 35.76 -14.52 -21.14
N THR A 477 37.02 -14.16 -20.89
CA THR A 477 38.18 -14.39 -21.78
C THR A 477 39.46 -14.28 -20.96
#